data_AF-A0A7L4TD81-F1
#
_entry.id   AF-A0A7L4TD81-F1
#
_cell.length_a   1.000
_cell.length_b   1.000
_cell.length_c   1.000
_cell.angle_alpha   90.00
_cell.angle_beta   90.00
_cell.angle_gamma   90.00
#
_symmetry.space_group_name_H-M   'P 1'
#
loop_
_entity.id
_entity.type
_entity.pdbx_description
1 polymer ?
#
loop_
_entity_poly.entity_id
_entity_poly.type
_entity_poly.pdbx_seq_one_letter_code
_entity_poly.pdbx_strand_id
1 'polypeptide(L)' 'MRRIDPNTLALEEKVVAVNRVAKVVKGGRRFRFAALVVVGD' A
#
# COMPACT_ATOMS: atom_id res chain seq x y z
N MET A 1 -25.97 -5.38 3.95
CA MET A 1 -24.95 -4.31 3.78
C MET A 1 -24.72 -4.13 2.28
N ARG A 2 -24.93 -2.92 1.74
CA ARG A 2 -24.75 -2.65 0.30
C ARG A 2 -23.26 -2.68 -0.03
N ARG A 3 -22.84 -3.47 -1.03
CA ARG A 3 -21.49 -3.41 -1.58
C ARG A 3 -21.43 -2.20 -2.52
N ILE A 4 -20.42 -1.37 -2.37
CA ILE A 4 -20.12 -0.24 -3.25
C ILE A 4 -19.04 -0.73 -4.20
N ASP A 5 -19.28 -0.58 -5.51
CA ASP A 5 -18.32 -0.98 -6.55
C ASP A 5 -17.35 0.18 -6.83
N PRO A 6 -16.09 0.11 -6.38
CA PRO A 6 -15.14 1.23 -6.45
C PRO A 6 -14.78 1.64 -7.88
N ASN A 7 -14.94 0.75 -8.85
CA ASN A 7 -14.65 1.01 -10.27
C ASN A 7 -15.65 1.97 -10.93
N THR A 8 -16.80 2.23 -10.29
CA THR A 8 -17.79 3.21 -10.76
C THR A 8 -17.56 4.62 -10.19
N LEU A 9 -16.70 4.74 -9.17
CA LEU A 9 -16.30 6.02 -8.61
C LEU A 9 -14.98 6.46 -9.25
N ALA A 10 -14.89 7.74 -9.61
CA ALA A 10 -13.69 8.32 -10.19
C ALA A 10 -12.71 8.69 -9.07
N LEU A 11 -12.05 7.68 -8.51
CA LEU A 11 -11.12 7.86 -7.39
C LEU A 11 -9.70 8.06 -7.92
N GLU A 12 -9.05 9.14 -7.47
CA GLU A 12 -7.63 9.38 -7.68
C GLU A 12 -6.79 8.75 -6.56
N GLU A 13 -5.69 8.10 -6.94
CA GLU A 13 -4.76 7.47 -6.00
C GLU A 13 -3.49 8.31 -5.85
N LYS A 14 -3.07 8.54 -4.61
CA LYS A 14 -1.82 9.24 -4.31
C LYS A 14 -0.95 8.44 -3.36
N VAL A 15 0.27 8.14 -3.80
CA VAL A 15 1.31 7.51 -2.96
C VAL A 15 1.91 8.56 -2.04
N VAL A 16 1.77 8.35 -0.73
CA VAL A 16 2.26 9.27 0.31
C VAL A 16 3.69 8.93 0.70
N ALA A 17 3.97 7.64 0.92
CA ALA A 17 5.29 7.19 1.36
C ALA A 17 5.58 5.78 0.88
N VAL A 18 6.85 5.51 0.58
CA VAL A 18 7.36 4.16 0.30
C VAL A 18 8.60 3.91 1.16
N ASN A 19 8.50 2.90 2.02
CA ASN A 19 9.54 2.56 2.99
C ASN A 19 10.12 1.17 2.68
N ARG A 20 11.45 1.08 2.60
CA ARG A 20 12.13 -0.22 2.56
C ARG A 20 12.30 -0.74 3.98
N VAL A 21 11.61 -1.82 4.32
CA VAL A 21 11.69 -2.49 5.63
C VAL A 21 12.45 -3.80 5.51
N ALA A 22 13.04 -4.26 6.61
CA ALA A 22 13.80 -5.50 6.63
C ALA A 22 13.55 -6.30 7.91
N LYS A 23 13.43 -7.62 7.77
CA LYS A 23 13.52 -8.56 8.89
C LYS A 23 14.88 -9.26 8.85
N VAL A 24 15.66 -9.14 9.92
CA VAL A 24 16.91 -9.89 10.07
C VAL A 24 16.58 -11.33 10.46
N VAL A 25 17.21 -12.29 9.80
CA VAL A 25 17.15 -13.73 10.08
C VAL A 25 18.57 -14.29 10.13
N LYS A 26 18.74 -15.54 10.58
CA LYS A 26 20.06 -16.15 10.81
C LYS A 26 20.99 -16.13 9.58
N GLY A 27 20.46 -16.09 8.36
CA GLY A 27 21.23 -16.09 7.11
C GLY A 27 21.24 -14.77 6.33
N GLY A 28 20.69 -13.68 6.88
CA GLY A 28 20.67 -12.38 6.20
C GLY A 28 19.46 -11.52 6.52
N ARG A 29 19.12 -10.62 5.60
CA ARG A 29 17.98 -9.70 5.76
C ARG A 29 16.96 -9.95 4.65
N ARG A 30 15.71 -10.22 5.04
CA ARG A 30 14.58 -10.26 4.10
C ARG A 30 14.03 -8.85 3.97
N PHE A 31 14.26 -8.22 2.81
CA PHE A 31 13.75 -6.89 2.51
C PHE A 31 12.33 -6.95 1.94
N ARG A 32 11.54 -5.91 2.23
CA ARG A 32 10.24 -5.62 1.63
C ARG A 32 10.07 -4.12 1.45
N PHE A 33 9.14 -3.71 0.61
CA PHE A 33 8.67 -2.34 0.56
C PHE A 33 7.27 -2.26 1.17
N ALA A 34 7.05 -1.25 2.00
CA ALA A 34 5.74 -0.86 2.52
C ALA A 34 5.36 0.47 1.87
N ALA A 35 4.19 0.53 1.25
CA ALA A 35 3.66 1.75 0.65
C ALA A 35 2.44 2.22 1.44
N LEU A 36 2.37 3.53 1.68
CA LEU A 36 1.19 4.21 2.21
C LEU A 36 0.55 4.99 1.06
N VAL A 37 -0.71 4.69 0.77
CA VAL A 37 -1.47 5.26 -0.35
C VAL A 37 -2.79 5.80 0.18
N VAL A 38 -3.23 6.94 -0.34
CA VAL A 38 -4.54 7.54 -0.07
C VAL A 38 -5.35 7.52 -1.36
N VAL A 39 -6.65 7.27 -1.23
CA VAL A 39 -7.60 7.20 -2.33
C VAL A 39 -8.78 8.12 -2.00
N GLY A 40 -9.18 8.96 -2.95
CA GLY A 40 -10.30 9.90 -2.82
C GLY A 40 -10.70 10.49 -4.17
N ASP A 41 -11.83 11.20 -4.20
CA ASP A 41 -12.29 11.96 -5.36
C ASP A 41 -11.55 13.32 -5.46
#